data_AF-A0A6M1R6X9-F1
#
_entry.id   AF-A0A6M1R6X9-F1
#
_cell.length_a   1.000
_cell.length_b   1.000
_cell.length_c   1.000
_cell.angle_alpha   90.00
_cell.angle_beta   90.00
_cell.angle_gamma   90.00
#
_symmetry.space_group_name_H-M   'P 1'
#
loop_
_entity.id
_entity.type
_entity.pdbx_description
1 polymer ?
#
loop_
_entity_poly.entity_id
_entity_poly.type
_entity_poly.pdbx_seq_one_letter_code
_entity_poly.pdbx_strand_id
1 'polypeptide(L)'
;MAPTRSLLTLILSVSTLSACTNQPEPIKPIQLYSNKETVQMSYCAELADMAYLVASQKLQDQPKQSQIDRFASGTAAQIKLNLVEDVYAADFTSAWDYSVDLFDQCAVKVANIPAERLNVASFCAQKSLVAGGAYDLKQAGAPKLDAYMVFASHKATKPYEVIDAVYKKSSSHDAVTKKTWDSCIDILAE
;
A
#
# COMPACT_ATOMS: atom_id res chain seq x y z
N MET A 1 -59.46 10.39 -62.55
CA MET A 1 -58.28 11.20 -62.17
C MET A 1 -57.63 10.54 -60.96
N ALA A 2 -56.31 10.40 -60.98
CA ALA A 2 -55.43 9.52 -60.18
C ALA A 2 -55.46 9.77 -58.64
N PRO A 3 -54.71 9.04 -57.76
CA PRO A 3 -53.69 7.99 -58.00
C PRO A 3 -53.67 6.76 -57.06
N THR A 4 -53.08 5.67 -57.58
CA THR A 4 -51.97 4.86 -57.04
C THR A 4 -51.77 4.71 -55.52
N ARG A 5 -51.63 3.45 -55.04
CA ARG A 5 -50.70 3.10 -53.95
C ARG A 5 -50.13 1.68 -54.15
N SER A 6 -48.88 1.63 -54.61
CA SER A 6 -48.02 0.43 -54.64
C SER A 6 -47.56 0.09 -53.22
N LEU A 7 -47.64 -1.19 -52.87
CA LEU A 7 -46.95 -1.81 -51.74
C LEU A 7 -45.47 -1.99 -52.11
N LEU A 8 -44.57 -1.36 -51.34
CA LEU A 8 -43.13 -1.62 -51.39
C LEU A 8 -42.69 -2.02 -49.99
N THR A 9 -42.45 -3.32 -49.86
CA THR A 9 -41.91 -4.02 -48.70
C THR A 9 -40.46 -3.60 -48.48
N LEU A 10 -40.17 -2.88 -47.40
CA LEU A 10 -38.80 -2.50 -47.03
C LEU A 10 -38.18 -3.64 -46.20
N ILE A 11 -37.22 -4.34 -46.78
CA ILE A 11 -36.41 -5.37 -46.13
C ILE A 11 -35.35 -4.65 -45.28
N LEU A 12 -35.46 -4.75 -43.95
CA LEU A 12 -34.47 -4.24 -43.00
C LEU A 12 -33.27 -5.20 -42.94
N SER A 13 -32.20 -4.85 -43.66
CA SER A 13 -30.90 -5.49 -43.58
C SER A 13 -30.26 -5.20 -42.22
N VAL A 14 -30.16 -6.20 -41.35
CA VAL A 14 -29.40 -6.12 -40.09
C VAL A 14 -27.92 -6.23 -40.43
N SER A 15 -27.25 -5.08 -40.54
CA SER A 15 -25.78 -5.03 -40.63
C SER A 15 -25.21 -5.32 -39.24
N THR A 16 -24.77 -6.56 -39.02
CA THR A 16 -23.94 -6.91 -37.85
C THR A 16 -22.59 -6.22 -37.99
N LEU A 17 -22.46 -5.05 -37.37
CA LEU A 17 -21.18 -4.40 -37.13
C LEU A 17 -20.42 -5.25 -36.11
N SER A 18 -19.59 -6.16 -36.60
CA SER A 18 -18.53 -6.78 -35.81
C SER A 18 -17.57 -5.68 -35.40
N ALA A 19 -17.80 -5.09 -34.23
CA ALA A 19 -16.81 -4.28 -33.56
C ALA A 19 -15.63 -5.19 -33.21
N CYS A 20 -14.57 -5.14 -34.02
CA CYS A 20 -13.26 -5.63 -33.61
C CYS A 20 -12.86 -4.80 -32.39
N THR A 21 -13.09 -5.34 -31.20
CA THR A 21 -12.47 -4.85 -29.97
C THR A 21 -10.97 -5.06 -30.15
N ASN A 22 -10.27 -4.01 -30.58
CA ASN A 22 -8.83 -3.92 -30.41
C ASN A 22 -8.57 -4.01 -28.91
N GLN A 23 -8.30 -5.22 -28.43
CA GLN A 23 -7.79 -5.44 -27.09
C GLN A 23 -6.46 -4.67 -27.04
N PRO A 24 -6.34 -3.62 -26.20
CA PRO A 24 -5.08 -2.90 -26.09
C PRO A 24 -3.98 -3.91 -25.80
N GLU A 25 -2.85 -3.82 -26.50
CA GLU A 25 -1.69 -4.65 -26.16
C GLU A 25 -1.43 -4.53 -24.65
N PRO A 26 -1.09 -5.64 -23.96
CA PRO A 26 -0.76 -5.59 -22.55
C PRO A 26 0.30 -4.51 -22.36
N ILE A 27 -0.02 -3.48 -21.58
CA ILE A 27 0.93 -2.45 -21.18
C ILE A 27 2.11 -3.21 -20.58
N LYS A 28 3.28 -3.17 -21.25
CA LYS A 28 4.51 -3.74 -20.68
C LYS A 28 4.62 -3.20 -19.25
N PRO A 29 4.90 -4.04 -18.24
CA PRO A 29 5.16 -3.56 -16.89
C PRO A 29 6.17 -2.42 -16.98
N ILE A 30 5.83 -1.27 -16.39
CA ILE A 30 6.79 -0.17 -16.32
C ILE A 30 7.87 -0.66 -15.37
N GLN A 31 8.96 -1.20 -15.91
CA GLN A 31 10.14 -1.60 -15.16
C GLN A 31 10.78 -0.31 -14.63
N LEU A 32 10.49 0.01 -13.37
CA LEU A 32 10.99 1.19 -12.69
C LEU A 32 12.16 0.87 -11.77
N TYR A 33 12.23 -0.36 -11.26
CA TYR A 33 13.22 -0.76 -10.27
C TYR A 33 13.84 -2.11 -10.63
N SER A 34 15.14 -2.22 -10.42
CA SER A 34 15.81 -3.52 -10.47
C SER A 34 15.41 -4.40 -9.29
N ASN A 35 15.60 -5.71 -9.42
CA ASN A 35 15.37 -6.66 -8.33
C ASN A 35 16.16 -6.30 -7.05
N LYS A 36 17.38 -5.79 -7.20
CA LYS A 36 18.20 -5.33 -6.07
C LYS A 36 17.56 -4.12 -5.38
N GLU A 37 17.13 -3.13 -6.15
CA GLU A 37 16.45 -1.94 -5.63
C GLU A 37 15.17 -2.34 -4.87
N THR A 38 14.36 -3.25 -5.42
CA THR A 38 13.14 -3.77 -4.78
C THR A 38 13.42 -4.49 -3.46
N VAL A 39 14.47 -5.33 -3.40
CA VAL A 39 14.86 -6.01 -2.16
C VAL A 39 15.29 -5.00 -1.09
N GLN A 40 16.07 -3.98 -1.46
CA GLN A 40 16.49 -2.96 -0.50
C GLN A 40 15.34 -2.06 -0.05
N MET A 41 14.40 -1.72 -0.93
CA MET A 41 13.20 -0.97 -0.57
C MET A 41 12.23 -1.79 0.28
N SER A 42 12.19 -3.12 0.14
CA SER A 42 11.42 -4.00 1.02
C SER A 42 11.86 -3.85 2.48
N TYR A 43 13.16 -3.78 2.72
CA TYR A 43 13.70 -3.49 4.06
C TYR A 43 13.25 -2.11 4.58
N CYS A 44 13.26 -1.09 3.72
CA CYS A 44 12.78 0.24 4.10
C CYS A 44 11.27 0.26 4.40
N ALA A 45 10.47 -0.52 3.67
CA ALA A 45 9.04 -0.66 3.92
C ALA A 45 8.77 -1.33 5.28
N GLU A 46 9.51 -2.39 5.61
CA GLU A 46 9.43 -3.05 6.93
C GLU A 46 9.84 -2.12 8.08
N LEU A 47 10.88 -1.29 7.89
CA LEU A 47 11.28 -0.28 8.87
C LEU A 47 10.20 0.78 9.08
N ALA A 48 9.58 1.27 8.00
CA ALA A 48 8.53 2.29 8.07
C ALA A 48 7.26 1.76 8.77
N ASP A 49 6.90 0.51 8.49
CA ASP A 49 5.80 -0.20 9.12
C ASP A 49 6.03 -0.36 10.63
N MET A 50 7.23 -0.81 11.01
CA MET A 50 7.61 -0.87 12.41
C MET A 50 7.62 0.52 13.07
N ALA A 51 8.12 1.54 12.37
CA ALA A 51 8.12 2.91 12.86
C ALA A 51 6.71 3.42 13.10
N TYR A 52 5.76 3.07 12.23
CA TYR A 52 4.37 3.51 12.34
C TYR A 52 3.74 2.95 13.61
N LEU A 53 3.97 1.67 13.86
CA LEU A 53 3.55 1.01 15.08
C LEU A 53 4.14 1.70 16.32
N VAL A 54 5.47 1.84 16.41
CA VAL A 54 6.13 2.42 17.59
C VAL A 54 5.73 3.88 17.79
N ALA A 55 5.66 4.66 16.72
CA ALA A 55 5.27 6.07 16.74
C ALA A 55 3.80 6.23 17.19
N SER A 56 2.91 5.35 16.73
CA SER A 56 1.51 5.33 17.17
C SER A 56 1.39 5.02 18.67
N GLN A 57 2.21 4.11 19.19
CA GLN A 57 2.24 3.81 20.63
C GLN A 57 2.80 4.98 21.43
N LYS A 58 3.86 5.65 20.94
CA LYS A 58 4.41 6.87 21.58
C LYS A 58 3.36 7.97 21.69
N LEU A 59 2.59 8.22 20.64
CA LEU A 59 1.51 9.24 20.64
C LEU A 59 0.33 8.87 21.56
N GLN A 60 0.25 7.60 21.98
CA GLN A 60 -0.71 7.12 22.98
C GLN A 60 -0.08 7.05 24.39
N ASP A 61 1.00 7.81 24.61
CA ASP A 61 1.74 7.89 25.89
C ASP A 61 2.27 6.54 26.40
N GLN A 62 2.47 5.56 25.52
CA GLN A 62 3.08 4.30 25.92
C GLN A 62 4.55 4.50 26.27
N PRO A 63 5.04 3.92 27.39
CA PRO A 63 6.41 4.10 27.81
C PRO A 63 7.38 3.38 26.87
N LYS A 64 8.53 3.99 26.59
CA LYS A 64 9.61 3.41 25.77
C LYS A 64 9.97 1.98 26.15
N GLN A 65 10.01 1.68 27.46
CA GLN A 65 10.35 0.36 27.96
C GLN A 65 9.39 -0.74 27.46
N SER A 66 8.09 -0.45 27.28
CA SER A 66 7.15 -1.45 26.77
C SER A 66 7.46 -1.84 25.33
N GLN A 67 7.98 -0.90 24.52
CA GLN A 67 8.42 -1.18 23.16
C GLN A 67 9.77 -1.90 23.14
N ILE A 68 10.69 -1.56 24.05
CA ILE A 68 11.94 -2.32 24.22
C ILE A 68 11.65 -3.78 24.54
N ASP A 69 10.79 -4.04 25.53
CA ASP A 69 10.44 -5.38 25.96
C ASP A 69 9.78 -6.19 24.83
N ARG A 70 8.94 -5.53 24.01
CA ARG A 70 8.31 -6.13 22.82
C ARG A 70 9.33 -6.61 21.78
N PHE A 71 10.46 -5.90 21.62
CA PHE A 71 11.44 -6.15 20.57
C PHE A 71 12.78 -6.72 21.07
N ALA A 72 12.87 -7.08 22.35
CA ALA A 72 14.10 -7.53 23.00
C ALA A 72 14.64 -8.89 22.50
N SER A 73 13.91 -9.60 21.64
CA SER A 73 14.28 -10.96 21.19
C SER A 73 14.19 -11.12 19.67
N GLY A 74 14.92 -12.13 19.16
CA GLY A 74 14.98 -12.45 17.73
C GLY A 74 16.21 -11.88 17.01
N THR A 75 16.42 -12.34 15.77
CA THR A 75 17.61 -12.04 14.97
C THR A 75 17.70 -10.57 14.54
N ALA A 76 16.57 -9.85 14.49
CA ALA A 76 16.49 -8.44 14.14
C ALA A 76 16.39 -7.51 15.37
N ALA A 77 16.49 -8.03 16.60
CA ALA A 77 16.23 -7.27 17.83
C ALA A 77 17.02 -5.96 17.90
N GLN A 78 18.32 -5.97 17.56
CA GLN A 78 19.14 -4.76 17.62
C GLN A 78 18.63 -3.65 16.68
N ILE A 79 18.25 -3.98 15.45
CA ILE A 79 17.72 -3.01 14.47
C ILE A 79 16.41 -2.43 15.00
N LYS A 80 15.54 -3.30 15.53
CA LYS A 80 14.26 -2.91 16.11
C LYS A 80 14.44 -2.00 17.34
N LEU A 81 15.35 -2.34 18.23
CA LEU A 81 15.65 -1.53 19.41
C LEU A 81 16.22 -0.16 19.04
N ASN A 82 17.11 -0.08 18.05
CA ASN A 82 17.60 1.21 17.55
C ASN A 82 16.47 2.08 17.00
N LEU A 83 15.52 1.48 16.26
CA LEU A 83 14.36 2.23 15.79
C LEU A 83 13.49 2.75 16.94
N VAL A 84 13.32 1.96 18.01
CA VAL A 84 12.61 2.42 19.22
C VAL A 84 13.32 3.61 19.85
N GLU A 85 14.65 3.56 19.98
CA GLU A 85 15.45 4.69 20.46
C GLU A 85 15.20 5.95 19.61
N ASP A 86 15.30 5.84 18.28
CA ASP A 86 15.13 6.95 17.35
C ASP A 86 13.72 7.56 17.44
N VAL A 87 12.68 6.72 17.43
CA VAL A 87 11.28 7.17 17.53
C VAL A 87 11.03 7.87 18.87
N TYR A 88 11.55 7.36 19.99
CA TYR A 88 11.32 8.00 21.28
C TYR A 88 12.15 9.29 21.47
N ALA A 89 13.27 9.43 20.76
CA ALA A 89 14.06 10.66 20.75
C ALA A 89 13.49 11.76 19.83
N ALA A 90 12.72 11.39 18.80
CA ALA A 90 12.19 12.33 17.81
C ALA A 90 10.92 13.07 18.28
N ASP A 91 10.77 14.34 17.93
CA ASP A 91 9.52 15.09 18.11
C ASP A 91 8.67 15.03 16.84
N PHE A 92 7.45 14.49 16.95
CA PHE A 92 6.48 14.42 15.86
C PHE A 92 5.05 14.41 16.40
N THR A 93 4.10 14.80 15.55
CA THR A 93 2.66 14.82 15.88
C THR A 93 1.85 13.80 15.06
N SER A 94 2.50 13.12 14.12
CA SER A 94 1.87 12.21 13.16
C SER A 94 2.75 10.99 12.96
N ALA A 95 2.27 9.84 13.44
CA ALA A 95 2.96 8.56 13.20
C ALA A 95 3.01 8.22 11.71
N TRP A 96 1.98 8.62 10.95
CA TRP A 96 1.94 8.45 9.51
C TRP A 96 3.06 9.22 8.81
N ASP A 97 3.15 10.53 9.05
CA ASP A 97 4.14 11.37 8.36
C ASP A 97 5.56 10.98 8.75
N TYR A 98 5.78 10.65 10.03
CA TYR A 98 7.07 10.14 10.50
C TYR A 98 7.50 8.86 9.74
N SER A 99 6.59 7.89 9.60
CA SER A 99 6.90 6.63 8.93
C SER A 99 7.10 6.76 7.43
N VAL A 100 6.32 7.60 6.77
CA VAL A 100 6.49 7.88 5.33
C VAL A 100 7.83 8.57 5.07
N ASP A 101 8.17 9.56 5.89
CA ASP A 101 9.48 10.23 5.80
C ASP A 101 10.64 9.26 6.08
N LEU A 102 10.50 8.38 7.08
CA LEU A 102 11.49 7.34 7.35
C LEU A 102 11.68 6.40 6.14
N PHE A 103 10.58 5.99 5.49
CA PHE A 103 10.66 5.18 4.27
C PHE A 103 11.46 5.92 3.18
N ASP A 104 11.07 7.16 2.88
CA ASP A 104 11.70 7.95 1.82
C ASP A 104 13.19 8.16 2.10
N GLN A 105 13.55 8.50 3.35
CA GLN A 105 14.94 8.65 3.78
C GLN A 105 15.73 7.33 3.67
N CYS A 106 15.15 6.21 4.09
CA CYS A 106 15.78 4.90 3.95
C CYS A 106 15.99 4.55 2.48
N ALA A 107 14.99 4.80 1.63
CA ALA A 107 15.08 4.48 0.22
C ALA A 107 16.17 5.30 -0.50
N VAL A 108 16.32 6.59 -0.16
CA VAL A 108 17.43 7.41 -0.67
C VAL A 108 18.78 6.93 -0.12
N LYS A 109 18.91 6.78 1.20
CA LYS A 109 20.22 6.63 1.86
C LYS A 109 20.74 5.19 1.87
N VAL A 110 19.84 4.20 1.92
CA VAL A 110 20.16 2.77 2.07
C VAL A 110 19.95 2.02 0.78
N ALA A 111 18.80 2.22 0.13
CA ALA A 111 18.50 1.59 -1.17
C ALA A 111 19.08 2.37 -2.37
N ASN A 112 19.66 3.55 -2.13
CA ASN A 112 20.28 4.40 -3.15
C ASN A 112 19.33 4.74 -4.32
N ILE A 113 18.06 4.93 -4.01
CA ILE A 113 17.04 5.31 -4.99
C ILE A 113 17.00 6.83 -5.09
N PRO A 114 17.18 7.41 -6.29
CA PRO A 114 17.03 8.84 -6.49
C PRO A 114 15.63 9.32 -6.09
N ALA A 115 15.54 10.49 -5.46
CA ALA A 115 14.29 11.00 -4.90
C ALA A 115 13.18 11.15 -5.96
N GLU A 116 13.54 11.51 -7.18
CA GLU A 116 12.63 11.64 -8.32
C GLU A 116 11.99 10.31 -8.76
N ARG A 117 12.56 9.17 -8.34
CA ARG A 117 12.05 7.81 -8.61
C ARG A 117 11.27 7.23 -7.43
N LEU A 118 11.09 7.96 -6.33
CA LEU A 118 10.49 7.41 -5.11
C LEU A 118 8.97 7.40 -5.08
N ASN A 119 8.29 8.21 -5.89
CA ASN A 119 6.85 8.44 -5.71
C ASN A 119 6.03 7.12 -5.72
N VAL A 120 6.36 6.17 -6.59
CA VAL A 120 5.64 4.90 -6.68
C VAL A 120 6.01 3.95 -5.55
N ALA A 121 7.30 3.86 -5.19
CA ALA A 121 7.73 3.06 -4.05
C ALA A 121 7.13 3.58 -2.73
N SER A 122 7.13 4.90 -2.50
CA SER A 122 6.52 5.54 -1.32
C SER A 122 5.02 5.27 -1.25
N PHE A 123 4.34 5.32 -2.40
CA PHE A 123 2.94 4.92 -2.49
C PHE A 123 2.71 3.45 -2.09
N CYS A 124 3.57 2.53 -2.53
CA CYS A 124 3.49 1.12 -2.14
C CYS A 124 3.77 0.91 -0.65
N ALA A 125 4.72 1.66 -0.08
CA ALA A 125 5.02 1.63 1.35
C ALA A 125 3.82 2.09 2.17
N GLN A 126 3.22 3.22 1.79
CA GLN A 126 2.01 3.75 2.43
C GLN A 126 0.83 2.75 2.37
N LYS A 127 0.66 2.02 1.26
CA LYS A 127 -0.32 0.92 1.21
C LYS A 127 -0.02 -0.18 2.23
N SER A 128 1.24 -0.53 2.40
CA SER A 128 1.68 -1.49 3.42
C SER A 128 1.38 -0.98 4.84
N LEU A 129 1.63 0.31 5.12
CA LEU A 129 1.26 0.94 6.39
C LEU A 129 -0.25 0.84 6.69
N VAL A 130 -1.10 1.08 5.68
CA VAL A 130 -2.55 0.88 5.83
C VAL A 130 -2.87 -0.58 6.18
N ALA A 131 -2.20 -1.54 5.55
CA ALA A 131 -2.42 -2.96 5.84
C ALA A 131 -2.04 -3.32 7.28
N GLY A 132 -0.89 -2.84 7.75
CA GLY A 132 -0.39 -3.07 9.11
C GLY A 132 -1.31 -2.45 10.16
N GLY A 133 -1.63 -1.16 10.03
CA GLY A 133 -2.53 -0.51 10.96
C GLY A 133 -3.97 -1.05 10.92
N ALA A 134 -4.48 -1.47 9.76
CA ALA A 134 -5.77 -2.16 9.67
C ALA A 134 -5.76 -3.53 10.36
N TYR A 135 -4.63 -4.24 10.29
CA TYR A 135 -4.45 -5.49 11.02
C TYR A 135 -4.46 -5.25 12.52
N ASP A 136 -3.72 -4.26 13.02
CA ASP A 136 -3.67 -3.96 14.44
C ASP A 136 -5.06 -3.58 14.99
N LEU A 137 -5.82 -2.76 14.27
CA LEU A 137 -7.21 -2.44 14.61
C LEU A 137 -8.08 -3.70 14.65
N LYS A 138 -7.97 -4.58 13.65
CA LYS A 138 -8.70 -5.85 13.63
C LYS A 138 -8.34 -6.74 14.82
N GLN A 139 -7.05 -6.84 15.17
CA GLN A 139 -6.60 -7.64 16.31
C GLN A 139 -7.04 -7.05 17.66
N ALA A 140 -7.20 -5.74 17.73
CA ALA A 140 -7.82 -5.04 18.86
C ALA A 140 -9.36 -5.21 18.92
N GLY A 141 -9.97 -5.92 17.96
CA GLY A 141 -11.40 -6.14 17.88
C GLY A 141 -12.20 -4.99 17.26
N ALA A 142 -11.53 -3.99 16.69
CA ALA A 142 -12.20 -2.85 16.07
C ALA A 142 -12.97 -3.31 14.81
N PRO A 143 -14.22 -2.87 14.61
CA PRO A 143 -14.97 -3.15 13.40
C PRO A 143 -14.29 -2.51 12.18
N LYS A 144 -14.54 -3.09 10.99
CA LYS A 144 -13.96 -2.63 9.72
C LYS A 144 -14.23 -1.16 9.42
N LEU A 145 -15.38 -0.64 9.86
CA LEU A 145 -15.76 0.76 9.68
C LEU A 145 -14.77 1.71 10.36
N ASP A 146 -14.28 1.36 11.55
CA ASP A 146 -13.34 2.18 12.31
C ASP A 146 -11.99 2.24 11.58
N ALA A 147 -11.53 1.12 11.01
CA ALA A 147 -10.34 1.10 10.18
C ALA A 147 -10.48 2.01 8.94
N TYR A 148 -11.65 2.05 8.29
CA TYR A 148 -11.87 3.00 7.21
C TYR A 148 -11.78 4.46 7.67
N MET A 149 -12.33 4.77 8.85
CA MET A 149 -12.31 6.13 9.40
C MET A 149 -10.89 6.58 9.72
N VAL A 150 -10.07 5.71 10.32
CA VAL A 150 -8.67 5.99 10.63
C VAL A 150 -7.88 6.35 9.37
N PHE A 151 -8.09 5.61 8.27
CA PHE A 151 -7.31 5.81 7.04
C PHE A 151 -8.00 6.68 5.97
N ALA A 152 -9.15 7.29 6.26
CA ALA A 152 -9.95 8.03 5.28
C ALA A 152 -9.22 9.26 4.68
N SER A 153 -8.29 9.86 5.43
CA SER A 153 -7.44 10.98 4.99
C SER A 153 -6.43 10.57 3.91
N HIS A 154 -6.08 9.29 3.83
CA HIS A 154 -5.01 8.78 2.95
C HIS A 154 -5.55 8.21 1.63
N LYS A 155 -6.52 8.89 1.01
CA LYS A 155 -7.28 8.38 -0.17
C LYS A 155 -6.42 7.87 -1.32
N ALA A 156 -5.25 8.46 -1.53
CA ALA A 156 -4.33 8.05 -2.58
C ALA A 156 -4.02 6.55 -2.49
N THR A 157 -3.79 6.02 -1.28
CA THR A 157 -3.43 4.61 -1.05
C THR A 157 -4.56 3.61 -1.35
N LYS A 158 -5.76 4.09 -1.70
CA LYS A 158 -6.99 3.28 -1.83
C LYS A 158 -7.24 2.42 -0.58
N PRO A 159 -7.35 3.03 0.60
CA PRO A 159 -7.33 2.31 1.87
C PRO A 159 -8.46 1.26 1.99
N TYR A 160 -9.62 1.52 1.39
CA TYR A 160 -10.75 0.58 1.40
C TYR A 160 -10.43 -0.79 0.81
N GLU A 161 -9.70 -0.85 -0.31
CA GLU A 161 -9.32 -2.11 -0.97
C GLU A 161 -8.37 -2.92 -0.09
N VAL A 162 -7.41 -2.25 0.54
CA VAL A 162 -6.42 -2.85 1.45
C VAL A 162 -7.10 -3.37 2.72
N ILE A 163 -7.92 -2.54 3.36
CA ILE A 163 -8.64 -2.88 4.59
C ILE A 163 -9.60 -4.05 4.37
N ASP A 164 -10.30 -4.08 3.23
CA ASP A 164 -11.16 -5.22 2.87
C ASP A 164 -10.40 -6.53 2.80
N ALA A 165 -9.20 -6.52 2.22
CA ALA A 165 -8.37 -7.71 2.12
C ALA A 165 -7.92 -8.20 3.51
N VAL A 166 -7.51 -7.28 4.39
CA VAL A 166 -7.07 -7.58 5.77
C VAL A 166 -8.22 -8.13 6.62
N TYR A 167 -9.41 -7.54 6.54
CA TYR A 167 -10.55 -7.99 7.35
C TYR A 167 -11.13 -9.34 6.89
N LYS A 168 -11.00 -9.70 5.61
CA LYS A 168 -11.51 -10.97 5.07
C LYS A 168 -10.75 -12.23 5.51
N LYS A 169 -9.46 -12.12 5.84
CA LYS A 169 -8.60 -13.29 6.11
C LYS A 169 -7.86 -13.16 7.44
N SER A 170 -7.64 -14.26 8.13
CA SER A 170 -6.69 -14.30 9.24
C SER A 170 -5.28 -14.55 8.69
N SER A 171 -4.30 -13.77 9.14
CA SER A 171 -2.89 -13.82 8.75
C SER A 171 -2.07 -13.13 9.86
N SER A 172 -0.74 -13.19 9.82
CA SER A 172 0.09 -12.35 10.70
C SER A 172 0.22 -10.92 10.17
N HIS A 173 0.63 -9.98 11.02
CA HIS A 173 0.98 -8.61 10.64
C HIS A 173 1.98 -8.60 9.46
N ASP A 174 3.13 -9.25 9.65
CA ASP A 174 4.20 -9.33 8.65
C ASP A 174 3.69 -9.92 7.32
N ALA A 175 2.79 -10.91 7.36
CA ALA A 175 2.25 -11.50 6.14
C ALA A 175 1.34 -10.53 5.38
N VAL A 176 0.56 -9.68 6.06
CA VAL A 176 -0.34 -8.74 5.37
C VAL A 176 0.42 -7.52 4.86
N THR A 177 1.39 -7.00 5.60
CA THR A 177 2.20 -5.83 5.20
C THR A 177 3.11 -6.21 4.04
N LYS A 178 3.83 -7.34 4.15
CA LYS A 178 4.67 -7.87 3.07
C LYS A 178 3.87 -8.16 1.81
N LYS A 179 2.76 -8.89 1.91
CA LYS A 179 1.94 -9.21 0.73
C LYS A 179 1.42 -7.94 0.03
N THR A 180 1.01 -6.94 0.80
CA THR A 180 0.52 -5.67 0.25
C THR A 180 1.63 -4.92 -0.48
N TRP A 181 2.82 -4.86 0.12
CA TRP A 181 4.02 -4.29 -0.49
C TRP A 181 4.40 -5.03 -1.79
N ASP A 182 4.63 -6.35 -1.72
CA ASP A 182 5.05 -7.19 -2.84
C ASP A 182 4.06 -7.02 -4.02
N SER A 183 2.74 -7.11 -3.74
CA SER A 183 1.71 -6.95 -4.79
C SER A 183 1.69 -5.59 -5.48
N CYS A 184 2.28 -4.56 -4.84
CA CYS A 184 2.36 -3.21 -5.37
C CYS A 184 3.70 -2.95 -6.09
N ILE A 185 4.81 -3.41 -5.51
CA ILE A 185 6.15 -3.11 -6.02
C ILE A 185 6.58 -4.10 -7.11
N ASP A 186 6.17 -5.37 -7.07
CA ASP A 186 6.66 -6.41 -7.97
C ASP A 186 6.23 -6.18 -9.43
N ILE A 187 5.08 -5.54 -9.64
CA ILE A 187 4.63 -5.17 -11.01
C ILE A 187 5.49 -4.05 -11.63
N LEU A 188 6.39 -3.45 -10.85
CA LEU A 188 7.30 -2.38 -11.24
C LEU A 188 8.77 -2.86 -11.25
N ALA A 189 9.01 -4.11 -10.84
CA ALA A 189 10.32 -4.72 -10.71
C ALA A 189 10.77 -5.41 -12.00
N GLU A 190 12.07 -5.64 -12.12
CA GLU A 190 12.73 -6.33 -13.25
C GLU A 190 12.40 -7.81 -13.41
#